data_AF-A0A4V6P0Y6-F1
#
_entry.id   AF-A0A4V6P0Y6-F1
#
_cell.length_a   1.000
_cell.length_b   1.000
_cell.length_c   1.000
_cell.angle_alpha   90.00
_cell.angle_beta   90.00
_cell.angle_gamma   90.00
#
_symmetry.space_group_name_H-M   'P 1'
#
loop_
_entity.id
_entity.type
_entity.pdbx_description
1 polymer ?
#
loop_
_entity_poly.entity_id
_entity_poly.type
_entity_poly.pdbx_seq_one_letter_code
_entity_poly.pdbx_strand_id
1 'polypeptide(L)'
;MLDHGFAPHISMAEIVKTLGPGGIAKLIHFENEAEAEIYKGFHQWNITSLVQRPWSLANLKHTRRLDSAPFDRGGRFGVMNIITATVRKL
;
A
#
# COMPACT_ATOMS: atom_id res chain seq x y z
N MET A 1 -11.53 -1.99 -4.82
CA MET A 1 -10.13 -2.30 -4.41
C MET A 1 -9.60 -1.05 -3.71
N LEU A 2 -8.86 -1.17 -2.59
CA LEU A 2 -8.50 -0.01 -1.74
C LEU A 2 -7.62 1.03 -2.43
N ASP A 3 -6.78 0.56 -3.34
CA ASP A 3 -5.90 1.34 -4.22
C ASP A 3 -6.64 2.13 -5.31
N HIS A 4 -7.90 1.78 -5.57
CA HIS A 4 -8.86 2.53 -6.39
C HIS A 4 -9.77 3.41 -5.51
N GLY A 5 -9.27 3.87 -4.37
CA GLY A 5 -9.97 4.80 -3.48
C GLY A 5 -9.58 6.25 -3.76
N PHE A 6 -10.41 7.20 -3.34
CA PHE A 6 -10.07 8.62 -3.41
C PHE A 6 -8.79 8.95 -2.61
N ALA A 7 -8.59 8.28 -1.47
CA ALA A 7 -7.41 8.45 -0.62
C ALA A 7 -6.96 7.10 -0.01
N PRO A 8 -6.30 6.23 -0.79
CA PRO A 8 -5.96 4.85 -0.38
C PRO A 8 -5.07 4.80 0.87
N HIS A 9 -4.24 5.82 1.07
CA HIS A 9 -3.37 5.95 2.24
C HIS A 9 -4.15 6.15 3.55
N ILE A 10 -5.27 6.91 3.52
CA ILE A 10 -6.14 7.11 4.70
C ILE A 10 -6.81 5.80 5.05
N SER A 11 -7.42 5.14 4.07
CA SER A 11 -8.10 3.86 4.28
C SER A 11 -7.15 2.80 4.84
N MET A 12 -5.90 2.75 4.35
CA MET A 12 -4.88 1.86 4.88
C MET A 12 -4.54 2.20 6.34
N ALA A 13 -4.44 3.48 6.69
CA ALA A 13 -4.19 3.90 8.08
C ALA A 13 -5.33 3.49 9.02
N GLU A 14 -6.60 3.65 8.61
CA GLU A 14 -7.75 3.21 9.40
C GLU A 14 -7.77 1.69 9.58
N ILE A 15 -7.49 0.92 8.53
CA ILE A 15 -7.38 -0.55 8.62
C ILE A 15 -6.33 -0.92 9.65
N VAL A 16 -5.16 -0.29 9.61
CA VAL A 16 -4.06 -0.57 10.55
C VAL A 16 -4.46 -0.34 12.01
N LYS A 17 -5.29 0.67 12.31
CA LYS A 17 -5.78 0.91 13.68
C LYS A 17 -6.69 -0.20 14.19
N THR A 18 -7.34 -0.94 13.31
CA THR A 18 -8.23 -2.05 13.68
C THR A 18 -7.48 -3.37 13.91
N LEU A 19 -6.19 -3.44 13.56
CA LEU A 19 -5.38 -4.64 13.70
C LEU A 19 -4.95 -4.87 15.15
N GLY A 20 -5.19 -6.08 15.66
CA GLY A 20 -4.57 -6.56 16.90
C GLY A 20 -3.09 -6.94 16.72
N PRO A 21 -2.36 -7.26 17.80
CA PRO A 21 -1.00 -7.80 17.72
C PRO A 21 -0.91 -9.01 16.80
N GLY A 22 0.08 -9.01 15.89
CA GLY A 22 0.22 -10.05 14.85
C GLY A 22 -0.65 -9.83 13.62
N GLY A 23 -1.53 -8.83 13.62
CA GLY A 23 -2.33 -8.43 12.47
C GLY A 23 -1.47 -7.88 11.32
N ILE A 24 -1.90 -8.19 10.09
CA ILE A 24 -1.23 -7.80 8.86
C ILE A 24 -2.26 -7.20 7.90
N ALA A 25 -1.96 -6.01 7.37
CA ALA A 25 -2.69 -5.43 6.25
C ALA A 25 -1.76 -5.31 5.04
N LYS A 26 -2.30 -5.59 3.85
CA LYS A 26 -1.60 -5.47 2.57
C LYS A 26 -2.39 -4.61 1.59
N LEU A 27 -1.73 -3.64 0.98
CA LEU A 27 -2.22 -2.90 -0.17
C LEU A 27 -1.36 -3.27 -1.38
N ILE A 28 -1.99 -3.85 -2.40
CA ILE A 28 -1.36 -4.23 -3.66
C ILE A 28 -1.76 -3.18 -4.69
N HIS A 29 -0.80 -2.66 -5.45
CA HIS A 29 -1.04 -1.62 -6.45
C HIS A 29 0.03 -1.68 -7.55
N PHE A 30 -0.33 -1.33 -8.78
CA PHE A 30 0.62 -1.23 -9.89
C PHE A 30 1.21 0.19 -9.95
N GLU A 31 2.54 0.29 -9.97
CA GLU A 31 3.27 1.55 -9.73
C GLU A 31 2.79 2.73 -10.58
N ASN A 32 2.49 2.48 -11.85
CA ASN A 32 2.12 3.47 -12.86
C ASN A 32 0.69 3.27 -13.40
N GLU A 33 -0.20 2.65 -12.63
CA GLU A 33 -1.57 2.36 -13.06
C GLU A 33 -2.35 3.63 -13.41
N ALA A 34 -2.18 4.71 -12.63
CA ALA A 34 -2.87 5.96 -12.90
C ALA A 34 -2.39 6.59 -14.20
N GLU A 35 -1.08 6.56 -14.48
CA GLU A 35 -0.53 7.03 -15.75
C GLU A 35 -1.02 6.21 -16.95
N ALA A 36 -1.00 4.87 -16.82
CA ALA A 36 -1.45 3.97 -17.87
C ALA A 36 -2.94 4.16 -18.21
N GLU A 37 -3.76 4.46 -17.21
CA GLU A 37 -5.21 4.70 -17.36
C GLU A 37 -5.56 6.19 -17.53
N ILE A 38 -4.56 7.07 -17.69
CA ILE A 38 -4.74 8.52 -17.95
C ILE A 38 -5.55 9.20 -16.83
N TYR A 39 -5.32 8.79 -15.58
CA TYR A 39 -6.02 9.30 -14.40
C TYR A 39 -7.55 9.23 -14.52
N LYS A 40 -8.07 8.18 -15.19
CA LYS A 40 -9.52 7.98 -15.36
C LYS A 40 -10.10 7.14 -14.24
N GLY A 41 -11.39 7.38 -13.98
CA GLY A 41 -12.12 6.67 -12.94
C GLY A 41 -11.44 6.82 -11.59
N PHE A 42 -11.21 5.69 -10.91
CA PHE A 42 -10.60 5.67 -9.58
C PHE A 42 -9.08 5.45 -9.57
N HIS A 43 -8.43 5.42 -10.72
CA HIS A 43 -6.98 5.22 -10.86
C HIS A 43 -6.28 6.58 -10.74
N GLN A 44 -6.26 7.15 -9.54
CA GLN A 44 -5.82 8.53 -9.29
C GLN A 44 -4.42 8.62 -8.66
N TRP A 45 -3.81 7.49 -8.32
CA TRP A 45 -2.57 7.43 -7.54
C TRP A 45 -1.55 6.53 -8.23
N ASN A 46 -0.29 7.00 -8.26
CA ASN A 46 0.88 6.16 -8.52
C ASN A 46 1.59 5.95 -7.19
N ILE A 47 1.57 4.72 -6.68
CA ILE A 47 2.31 4.38 -5.45
C ILE A 47 3.67 3.86 -5.85
N THR A 48 4.70 4.70 -5.70
CA THR A 48 6.10 4.36 -5.99
C THR A 48 6.89 4.12 -4.70
N SER A 49 8.06 3.48 -4.82
CA SER A 49 8.93 3.29 -3.66
C SER A 49 9.63 4.60 -3.26
N LEU A 50 9.03 5.37 -2.35
CA LEU A 50 9.71 6.48 -1.70
C LEU A 50 9.71 6.34 -0.17
N VAL A 51 10.95 6.32 0.33
CA VAL A 51 11.48 6.38 1.71
C VAL A 51 10.53 6.06 2.87
N GLN A 52 10.86 4.98 3.58
CA GLN A 52 10.26 4.56 4.84
C GLN A 52 10.42 5.66 5.91
N ARG A 53 9.31 6.19 6.44
CA ARG A 53 9.29 6.85 7.75
C ARG A 53 8.57 5.95 8.76
N PRO A 54 9.16 5.63 9.92
CA PRO A 54 8.46 4.92 10.98
C PRO A 54 7.40 5.83 11.62
N TRP A 55 6.23 5.28 11.93
CA TRP A 55 5.15 5.96 12.66
C TRP A 55 4.95 5.20 13.98
N SER A 56 5.05 5.88 15.13
CA SER A 56 4.82 5.28 16.45
C SER A 56 3.55 5.85 17.08
N LEU A 57 2.67 4.97 17.56
CA LEU A 57 1.58 5.29 18.48
C LEU A 57 1.88 4.57 19.81
N ALA A 58 1.43 5.10 20.94
CA ALA A 58 1.75 4.55 22.26
C ALA A 58 1.38 3.06 22.38
N ASN A 59 2.31 2.25 22.91
CA ASN A 59 2.21 0.79 23.18
C ASN A 59 2.12 -0.17 21.98
N LEU A 60 2.12 0.31 20.73
CA LEU A 60 2.12 -0.53 19.54
C LEU A 60 3.15 -0.05 18.51
N LYS A 61 4.04 -0.95 18.08
CA LYS A 61 4.97 -0.66 16.98
C LYS A 61 4.36 -1.11 15.66
N HIS A 62 4.08 -0.13 14.80
CA HIS A 62 3.64 -0.37 13.44
C HIS A 62 4.86 -0.37 12.53
N THR A 63 5.10 -1.50 11.84
CA THR A 63 6.15 -1.57 10.82
C THR A 63 5.51 -1.58 9.45
N ARG A 64 5.99 -0.70 8.55
CA ARG A 64 5.61 -0.70 7.14
C ARG A 64 6.75 -1.30 6.32
N ARG A 65 6.45 -2.29 5.50
CA ARG A 65 7.34 -2.83 4.48
C ARG A 65 6.71 -2.54 3.11
N LEU A 66 7.51 -2.09 2.17
CA LEU A 66 7.13 -2.02 0.77
C LEU A 66 7.97 -3.03 0.03
N ASP A 67 7.30 -3.98 -0.62
CA ASP A 67 7.92 -4.93 -1.52
C ASP A 67 7.51 -4.59 -2.95
N SER A 68 8.47 -4.54 -3.86
CA SER A 68 8.24 -4.31 -5.28
C SER A 68 8.64 -5.56 -6.05
N ALA A 69 7.77 -6.01 -6.95
CA ALA A 69 8.04 -7.16 -7.81
C ALA A 69 7.68 -6.81 -9.26
N PRO A 70 8.50 -7.22 -10.24
CA PRO A 70 8.07 -7.19 -11.63
C PRO A 70 6.84 -8.08 -11.80
N PHE A 71 5.91 -7.67 -12.66
CA PHE A 71 4.76 -8.50 -13.03
C PHE A 71 4.57 -8.53 -14.54
N ASP A 72 4.01 -9.65 -15.01
CA ASP A 72 3.49 -9.82 -16.36
C ASP A 72 2.02 -10.25 -16.24
N ARG A 73 1.11 -9.43 -16.76
CA ARG A 73 -0.30 -9.77 -16.90
C ARG A 73 -0.69 -9.64 -18.37
N GLY A 74 -0.48 -10.72 -19.14
CA GLY A 74 -0.91 -10.79 -20.53
C GLY A 74 -0.12 -9.88 -21.47
N GLY A 75 1.19 -9.74 -21.26
CA GLY A 75 2.09 -8.93 -22.09
C GLY A 75 2.21 -7.46 -21.65
N ARG A 76 1.52 -7.06 -20.57
CA ARG A 76 1.76 -5.78 -19.89
C ARG A 76 2.79 -6.01 -18.78
N PHE A 77 4.01 -5.51 -19.02
CA PHE A 77 5.09 -5.49 -18.04
C PHE A 77 5.00 -4.24 -17.17
N GLY A 78 5.23 -4.40 -15.87
CA GLY A 78 5.33 -3.28 -14.95
C GLY A 78 5.84 -3.70 -13.58
N VAL A 79 5.71 -2.79 -12.61
CA VAL A 79 6.06 -3.04 -11.21
C VAL A 79 4.80 -3.08 -10.37
N MET A 80 4.67 -4.13 -9.56
CA MET A 80 3.63 -4.27 -8.56
C MET A 80 4.22 -3.97 -7.19
N ASN A 81 3.63 -3.01 -6.51
CA ASN A 81 4.00 -2.58 -5.17
C ASN A 81 3.04 -3.18 -4.14
N ILE A 82 3.61 -3.83 -3.12
CA ILE A 82 2.90 -4.37 -1.98
C ILE A 82 3.32 -3.60 -0.73
N ILE A 83 2.42 -2.77 -0.23
CA ILE A 83 2.58 -2.14 1.08
C ILE A 83 2.03 -3.07 2.14
N THR A 84 2.91 -3.58 2.99
CA THR A 84 2.55 -4.39 4.16
C THR A 84 2.68 -3.54 5.42
N ALA A 85 1.63 -3.49 6.23
CA ALA A 85 1.68 -2.97 7.59
C ALA A 85 1.49 -4.12 8.58
N THR A 86 2.31 -4.14 9.63
CA THR A 86 2.26 -5.16 10.70
C THR A 86 2.21 -4.49 12.06
N VAL A 87 1.34 -4.99 12.93
CA VAL A 87 1.27 -4.58 14.33
C VAL A 87 2.08 -5.52 15.19
N ARG A 88 3.10 -4.98 15.87
CA ARG A 88 3.88 -5.72 16.88
C ARG A 88 3.56 -5.18 18.27
N LYS A 89 3.36 -6.09 19.21
CA LYS A 89 3.36 -5.77 20.64
C LYS A 89 4.79 -5.37 21.02
N LEU A 90 4.94 -4.22 21.69
CA LEU A 90 6.21 -3.79 22.27
C LEU A 90 6.57 -4.65 23.48
#